data_AF-A0A525JFN0-F1
#
_entry.id   AF-A0A525JFN0-F1
#
_cell.length_a   1.000
_cell.length_b   1.000
_cell.length_c   1.000
_cell.angle_alpha   90.00
_cell.angle_beta   90.00
_cell.angle_gamma   90.00
#
_symmetry.space_group_name_H-M   'P 1'
#
loop_
_entity.id
_entity.type
_entity.pdbx_description
1 polymer ?
#
loop_
_entity_poly.entity_id
_entity_poly.type
_entity_poly.pdbx_seq_one_letter_code
_entity_poly.pdbx_strand_id
1 'polypeptide(L)' 'MAKLPSALDPDALATARGLLMRRERPQKLWPVLGAAGMLAVSALLFAAAMVTAPPLTSEHVIARSME' A
#
# COMPACT_ATOMS: atom_id res chain seq x y z
N MET A 1 11.12 -56.06 10.23
CA MET A 1 10.26 -55.32 9.27
C MET A 1 11.13 -54.79 8.16
N ALA A 2 11.07 -55.40 6.97
CA ALA A 2 11.84 -54.95 5.81
C ALA A 2 11.24 -53.63 5.29
N LYS A 3 12.02 -52.54 5.35
CA LYS A 3 11.69 -51.26 4.73
C LYS A 3 11.90 -51.46 3.22
N LEU A 4 10.83 -51.55 2.43
CA LEU A 4 10.95 -51.68 0.98
C LEU A 4 11.81 -50.52 0.45
N PRO A 5 12.75 -50.77 -0.47
CA PRO A 5 13.47 -49.69 -1.14
C PRO A 5 12.44 -48.78 -1.80
N SER A 6 12.47 -47.51 -1.43
CA SER A 6 11.58 -46.49 -2.00
C SER A 6 11.72 -46.52 -3.52
N ALA A 7 10.64 -46.87 -4.23
CA ALA A 7 10.58 -46.82 -5.70
C ALA A 7 10.59 -45.37 -6.23
N LEU A 8 10.49 -44.39 -5.34
CA LEU A 8 10.65 -42.98 -5.64
C LEU A 8 12.12 -42.58 -5.51
N ASP A 9 12.69 -42.16 -6.63
CA ASP A 9 13.96 -41.46 -6.70
C ASP A 9 13.81 -40.04 -6.10
N PRO A 10 14.57 -39.69 -5.04
CA PRO A 10 14.52 -38.36 -4.42
C PRO A 10 14.93 -37.24 -5.37
N ASP A 11 15.81 -37.49 -6.34
CA ASP A 11 16.26 -36.47 -7.30
C ASP A 11 15.17 -36.16 -8.34
N ALA A 12 14.47 -37.19 -8.80
CA ALA A 12 13.27 -37.02 -9.63
C ALA A 12 12.17 -36.23 -8.91
N LEU A 13 12.00 -36.45 -7.61
CA LEU A 13 11.03 -35.74 -6.79
C LEU A 13 11.41 -34.27 -6.57
N ALA A 14 12.68 -33.97 -6.33
CA ALA A 14 13.19 -32.61 -6.21
C ALA A 14 13.00 -31.83 -7.51
N THR A 15 13.23 -32.48 -8.66
CA THR A 15 13.03 -31.91 -9.99
C THR A 15 11.56 -31.63 -10.26
N ALA A 16 10.67 -32.60 -10.02
CA ALA A 16 9.23 -32.42 -10.17
C ALA A 16 8.72 -31.28 -9.27
N ARG A 17 9.22 -31.19 -8.03
CA ARG A 17 8.90 -30.10 -7.12
C ARG A 17 9.36 -28.76 -7.67
N GLY A 18 10.55 -28.66 -8.24
CA GLY A 18 11.05 -27.43 -8.87
C GLY A 18 10.20 -26.98 -10.07
N LEU A 19 9.71 -27.93 -10.88
CA LEU A 19 8.84 -27.65 -12.02
C LEU A 19 7.43 -27.22 -11.60
N LEU A 20 6.89 -27.84 -10.55
CA LEU A 20 5.55 -27.55 -10.02
C LEU A 20 5.52 -26.30 -9.13
N MET A 21 6.65 -25.92 -8.55
CA MET A 21 6.74 -24.74 -7.70
C MET A 21 6.64 -23.50 -8.59
N ARG A 22 5.41 -22.98 -8.71
CA ARG A 22 5.13 -21.72 -9.40
C ARG A 22 6.06 -20.66 -8.81
N ARG A 23 7.00 -20.19 -9.62
CA ARG A 23 7.91 -19.12 -9.21
C ARG A 23 7.11 -17.83 -9.11
N GLU A 24 6.56 -17.57 -7.92
CA GLU A 24 5.91 -16.31 -7.62
C GLU A 24 6.94 -15.21 -7.82
N ARG A 25 6.68 -14.32 -8.78
CA ARG A 25 7.53 -13.15 -8.97
C ARG A 25 7.38 -12.31 -7.70
N PRO A 26 8.48 -11.96 -7.02
CA PRO A 26 8.38 -11.12 -5.83
C PRO A 26 7.68 -9.83 -6.22
N GLN A 27 6.52 -9.58 -5.62
CA GLN A 27 5.80 -8.35 -5.86
C GLN A 27 6.63 -7.20 -5.31
N LYS A 28 6.92 -6.20 -6.16
CA LYS A 28 7.60 -4.99 -5.71
C LYS A 28 6.62 -4.20 -4.85
N LEU A 29 6.80 -4.26 -3.53
CA LEU A 29 6.02 -3.49 -2.55
C LEU A 29 6.44 -2.02 -2.45
N TRP A 30 7.64 -1.69 -2.93
CA TRP A 30 8.19 -0.33 -2.91
C TRP A 30 7.30 0.76 -3.52
N PRO A 31 6.66 0.55 -4.70
CA PRO A 31 5.77 1.56 -5.28
C PRO A 31 4.53 1.82 -4.42
N VAL A 32 3.98 0.76 -3.80
CA VAL A 32 2.82 0.87 -2.90
C VAL A 32 3.19 1.69 -1.66
N LEU A 33 4.38 1.42 -1.09
CA LEU A 33 4.88 2.18 0.05
C LEU A 33 5.13 3.65 -0.31
N GLY A 34 5.68 3.92 -1.49
CA GLY A 34 5.87 5.28 -2.00
C GLY A 34 4.56 6.04 -2.18
N ALA A 35 3.55 5.41 -2.77
CA ALA A 35 2.22 6.01 -2.95
C ALA A 35 1.55 6.32 -1.59
N ALA A 36 1.59 5.39 -0.65
CA ALA A 36 1.07 5.59 0.71
C ALA A 36 1.79 6.72 1.44
N GLY A 37 3.12 6.79 1.33
CA GLY A 37 3.93 7.86 1.90
C GLY A 37 3.57 9.23 1.34
N MET A 38 3.44 9.35 0.01
CA MET A 38 3.05 10.61 -0.65
C MET A 38 1.69 11.11 -0.14
N LEU A 39 0.72 10.21 -0.01
CA LEU A 39 -0.61 10.52 0.49
C LEU A 39 -0.55 11.02 1.95
N ALA A 40 0.19 10.32 2.82
CA ALA A 40 0.37 10.74 4.21
C ALA A 40 1.01 12.14 4.31
N VAL A 41 2.06 12.42 3.54
CA VAL A 41 2.72 13.74 3.51
C VAL A 41 1.77 14.83 3.03
N SER A 42 0.98 14.56 1.97
CA SER A 42 0.01 15.54 1.46
C SER A 42 -1.06 15.91 2.49
N ALA A 43 -1.56 14.92 3.25
CA ALA A 43 -2.54 15.13 4.30
C ALA A 43 -1.98 15.97 5.45
N LEU A 44 -0.74 15.71 5.86
CA LEU A 44 -0.06 16.49 6.90
C LEU A 44 0.15 17.95 6.49
N LEU A 45 0.58 18.20 5.26
CA LEU A 45 0.76 19.55 4.74
C LEU A 45 -0.56 20.31 4.65
N PHE A 46 -1.62 19.64 4.19
CA PHE A 46 -2.96 20.24 4.15
C PHE A 46 -3.47 20.61 5.54
N ALA A 47 -3.33 19.71 6.51
CA ALA A 47 -3.69 19.98 7.89
C ALA A 47 -2.89 21.16 8.47
N ALA A 48 -1.58 21.20 8.20
CA ALA A 48 -0.73 22.32 8.61
C ALA A 48 -1.18 23.66 8.00
N ALA A 49 -1.62 23.67 6.74
CA ALA A 49 -2.14 24.86 6.09
C ALA A 49 -3.44 25.36 6.77
N MET A 50 -4.34 24.46 7.16
CA MET A 50 -5.55 24.84 7.90
C MET A 50 -5.24 25.41 9.29
N VAL A 51 -4.25 24.85 9.98
CA VAL A 51 -3.85 25.31 11.32
C VAL A 51 -3.19 26.69 11.26
N THR A 52 -2.42 26.95 10.21
CA THR A 52 -1.67 28.21 10.06
C THR A 52 -2.45 29.31 9.33
N ALA A 53 -3.62 28.99 8.77
CA ALA A 53 -4.43 29.97 8.05
C ALA A 53 -4.89 31.10 8.99
N PRO A 54 -4.80 32.37 8.56
CA PRO A 54 -5.33 33.49 9.32
C PRO A 54 -6.87 33.36 9.43
N PRO A 55 -7.46 33.80 10.56
CA PRO A 55 -8.90 33.71 10.75
C PRO A 55 -9.62 34.49 9.66
N LEU A 56 -10.51 33.81 8.93
CA LEU A 56 -11.35 34.42 7.91
C LEU A 56 -12.44 35.22 8.62
N THR A 57 -12.27 36.55 8.69
CA THR A 57 -13.32 37.46 9.14
C THR A 57 -14.42 37.48 8.09
N SER A 58 -15.49 36.72 8.30
CA SER A 58 -16.70 36.81 7.48
C SER A 58 -17.58 37.94 8.02
N GLU A 59 -17.69 39.04 7.27
CA GLU A 59 -18.66 40.10 7.56
C GLU A 59 -20.02 39.70 6.98
N HIS A 60 -21.04 39.65 7.82
CA HIS A 60 -22.41 39.45 7.35
C HIS A 60 -22.91 40.76 6.74
N VAL A 61 -22.78 40.90 5.42
CA VAL A 61 -23.37 42.02 4.68
C VAL A 61 -24.88 41.82 4.67
N ILE A 62 -25.56 42.26 5.74
CA ILE A 62 -26.97 42.63 5.62
C ILE A 62 -26.94 43.85 4.72
N ALA A 63 -27.17 43.60 3.43
CA ALA A 63 -27.51 44.65 2.50
C ALA A 63 -28.70 45.39 3.09
N ARG A 64 -28.41 46.54 3.72
CA ARG A 64 -29.38 47.60 3.96
C ARG A 64 -29.80 48.10 2.57
N SER A 65 -30.64 47.32 1.90
CA SER A 65 -31.68 47.84 1.02
C SER A 65 -32.48 48.79 1.93
N MET A 66 -32.30 50.11 1.84
CA MET A 66 -33.07 50.96 0.93
C MET A 66 -34.53 50.54 0.93
N GLU A 67 -35.51 51.33 1.32
CA GLU A 67 -35.65 52.68 1.86
C GLU A 67 -37.07 52.69 2.47
#